data_AF-A0A1B6ENY8-F1
#
_entry.id   AF-A0A1B6ENY8-F1
#
_cell.length_a   1.000
_cell.length_b   1.000
_cell.length_c   1.000
_cell.angle_alpha   90.00
_cell.angle_beta   90.00
_cell.angle_gamma   90.00
#
_symmetry.space_group_name_H-M   'P 1'
#
loop_
_entity.id
_entity.type
_entity.pdbx_description
1 polymer ?
#
loop_
_entity_poly.entity_id
_entity_poly.type
_entity_poly.pdbx_seq_one_letter_code
_entity_poly.pdbx_strand_id
1 'polypeptide(L)'
;DCKTEVSLEIENMMQATDKQLYQLVEWAKHIPHFTSLPMDDQVLLLRTGWNELMIAAFSHRSMGVRDGIVLATGVTIYRNSAQQAGVGMIFDRVLTELVTKMRDMQMDKTELGCLRSIILFNPSVRGLKSQAEVESLREKVYATLEEYTRLTHPQEPGRFAKLLLRLPALRSI
;
A
#
# COMPACT_ATOMS: atom_id res chain seq x y z
N ASP A 1 -35.86 -1.66 12.04
CA ASP A 1 -35.39 -3.04 12.27
C ASP A 1 -33.89 -3.07 12.28
N CYS A 2 -33.29 -3.39 13.43
CA CYS A 2 -31.84 -3.44 13.64
C CYS A 2 -31.13 -4.38 12.64
N LYS A 3 -31.81 -5.45 12.18
CA LYS A 3 -31.28 -6.35 11.13
C LYS A 3 -31.13 -5.69 9.75
N THR A 4 -32.04 -4.79 9.38
CA THR A 4 -31.99 -4.10 8.08
C THR A 4 -30.89 -3.03 8.08
N GLU A 5 -30.70 -2.36 9.22
CA GLU A 5 -29.61 -1.39 9.43
C GLU A 5 -28.23 -2.05 9.35
N VAL A 6 -28.03 -3.19 10.02
CA VAL A 6 -26.77 -3.95 9.96
C VAL A 6 -26.48 -4.49 8.55
N SER A 7 -27.49 -4.96 7.81
CA SER A 7 -27.30 -5.40 6.42
C SER A 7 -26.89 -4.26 5.50
N LEU A 8 -27.46 -3.08 5.66
CA LEU A 8 -27.11 -1.88 4.90
C LEU A 8 -25.69 -1.39 5.23
N GLU A 9 -25.27 -1.47 6.50
CA GLU A 9 -23.89 -1.15 6.91
C GLU A 9 -22.85 -2.09 6.29
N ILE A 10 -23.16 -3.40 6.23
CA ILE A 10 -22.31 -4.40 5.59
C ILE A 10 -22.25 -4.15 4.07
N GLU A 11 -23.38 -3.90 3.41
CA GLU A 11 -23.41 -3.59 1.98
C GLU A 11 -22.62 -2.31 1.65
N ASN A 12 -22.74 -1.27 2.47
CA ASN A 12 -21.99 -0.03 2.31
C ASN A 12 -20.48 -0.24 2.48
N MET A 13 -20.07 -1.07 3.44
CA MET A 13 -18.66 -1.42 3.66
C MET A 13 -18.10 -2.27 2.51
N MET A 14 -18.87 -3.21 1.99
CA MET A 14 -18.51 -4.01 0.82
C MET A 14 -18.36 -3.12 -0.42
N GLN A 15 -19.32 -2.23 -0.69
CA GLN A 15 -19.24 -1.28 -1.80
C GLN A 15 -18.03 -0.34 -1.71
N ALA A 16 -17.70 0.15 -0.51
CA ALA A 16 -16.51 0.99 -0.30
C ALA A 16 -15.22 0.20 -0.58
N THR A 17 -15.18 -1.07 -0.19
CA THR A 17 -14.05 -1.97 -0.44
C THR A 17 -13.91 -2.28 -1.94
N ASP A 18 -15.00 -2.57 -2.63
CA ASP A 18 -15.03 -2.82 -4.07
C ASP A 18 -14.56 -1.60 -4.86
N LYS A 19 -14.98 -0.39 -4.45
CA LYS A 19 -14.50 0.85 -5.05
C LYS A 19 -12.99 1.03 -4.88
N GLN A 20 -12.45 0.67 -3.72
CA GLN A 20 -11.00 0.73 -3.49
C GLN A 20 -10.23 -0.30 -4.32
N LEU A 21 -10.74 -1.52 -4.45
CA LEU A 21 -10.16 -2.54 -5.30
C LEU A 21 -10.17 -2.10 -6.77
N TYR A 22 -11.28 -1.50 -7.23
CA TYR A 22 -11.35 -0.92 -8.57
C TYR A 22 -10.29 0.18 -8.77
N GLN A 23 -10.16 1.11 -7.82
CA GLN A 23 -9.13 2.16 -7.88
C GLN A 23 -7.71 1.59 -7.85
N LEU A 24 -7.49 0.48 -7.14
CA LEU A 24 -6.21 -0.22 -7.12
C LEU A 24 -5.88 -0.83 -8.49
N VAL A 25 -6.86 -1.48 -9.13
CA VAL A 25 -6.72 -2.03 -10.48
C VAL A 25 -6.41 -0.91 -11.48
N GLU A 26 -7.15 0.20 -11.42
CA GLU A 26 -6.90 1.36 -12.27
C GLU A 26 -5.50 1.95 -12.03
N TRP A 27 -5.07 2.10 -10.79
CA TRP A 27 -3.70 2.51 -10.48
C TRP A 27 -2.66 1.56 -11.10
N ALA A 28 -2.85 0.24 -10.99
CA ALA A 28 -1.91 -0.74 -11.50
C ALA A 28 -1.79 -0.68 -13.04
N LYS A 29 -2.90 -0.45 -13.75
CA LYS A 29 -2.89 -0.26 -15.21
C LYS A 29 -2.07 0.94 -15.67
N HIS A 30 -1.89 1.96 -14.81
CA HIS A 30 -1.05 3.12 -15.11
C HIS A 30 0.43 2.89 -14.79
N ILE A 31 0.78 1.78 -14.12
CA ILE A 31 2.18 1.45 -13.86
C ILE A 31 2.84 0.98 -15.16
N PRO A 32 4.00 1.56 -15.54
CA PRO A 32 4.69 1.18 -16.75
C PRO A 32 4.89 -0.33 -16.86
N HIS A 33 4.60 -0.87 -18.05
CA HIS A 33 4.73 -2.29 -18.40
C HIS A 33 3.81 -3.28 -17.67
N PHE A 34 3.02 -2.85 -16.68
CA PHE A 34 2.11 -3.77 -15.97
C PHE A 34 1.09 -4.41 -16.92
N THR A 35 0.49 -3.61 -17.80
CA THR A 35 -0.52 -4.08 -18.77
C THR A 35 0.07 -4.93 -19.91
N SER A 36 1.40 -4.96 -20.04
CA SER A 36 2.10 -5.81 -21.01
C SER A 36 2.28 -7.25 -20.51
N LEU A 37 2.17 -7.48 -19.20
CA LEU A 37 2.20 -8.82 -18.60
C LEU A 37 0.97 -9.64 -19.01
N PRO A 38 1.04 -10.98 -18.99
CA PRO A 38 -0.13 -11.83 -19.18
C PRO A 38 -1.27 -11.45 -18.22
N MET A 39 -2.52 -11.45 -18.69
CA MET A 39 -3.68 -11.09 -17.87
C MET A 39 -3.78 -11.93 -16.58
N ASP A 40 -3.46 -13.23 -16.67
CA ASP A 40 -3.44 -14.12 -15.50
C ASP A 40 -2.42 -13.67 -14.45
N ASP A 41 -1.24 -13.21 -14.89
CA ASP A 41 -0.18 -12.70 -14.03
C ASP A 41 -0.60 -11.36 -13.40
N GLN A 42 -1.22 -10.45 -14.17
CA GLN A 42 -1.76 -9.19 -13.66
C GLN A 42 -2.75 -9.43 -12.51
N VAL A 43 -3.72 -10.34 -12.73
CA VAL A 43 -4.71 -10.72 -11.71
C VAL A 43 -4.05 -11.36 -10.50
N LEU A 44 -3.07 -12.24 -10.72
CA LEU A 44 -2.39 -12.97 -9.67
C LEU A 44 -1.53 -12.05 -8.78
N LEU A 45 -0.79 -11.11 -9.37
CA LEU A 45 -0.01 -10.09 -8.65
C LEU A 45 -0.92 -9.19 -7.81
N LEU A 46 -2.04 -8.73 -8.37
CA LEU A 46 -3.01 -7.92 -7.64
C LEU A 46 -3.68 -8.71 -6.51
N ARG A 47 -4.12 -9.94 -6.77
CA ARG A 47 -4.79 -10.79 -5.78
C ARG A 47 -3.88 -11.14 -4.60
N THR A 48 -2.56 -11.18 -4.81
CA THR A 48 -1.60 -11.49 -3.74
C THR A 48 -1.09 -10.25 -3.00
N GLY A 49 -1.05 -9.08 -3.65
CA GLY A 49 -0.52 -7.84 -3.05
C GLY A 49 -1.55 -6.80 -2.63
N TRP A 50 -2.86 -6.99 -2.89
CA TRP A 50 -3.86 -5.93 -2.71
C TRP A 50 -3.89 -5.35 -1.30
N ASN A 51 -3.74 -6.18 -0.26
CA ASN A 51 -3.75 -5.75 1.13
C ASN A 51 -2.55 -4.85 1.44
N GLU A 52 -1.33 -5.28 1.09
CA GLU A 52 -0.10 -4.48 1.27
C GLU A 52 -0.18 -3.15 0.50
N LEU A 53 -0.68 -3.19 -0.73
CA LEU A 53 -0.85 -2.01 -1.58
C LEU A 53 -1.84 -1.00 -0.99
N MET A 54 -2.94 -1.50 -0.42
CA MET A 54 -3.96 -0.70 0.26
C MET A 54 -3.42 -0.10 1.56
N ILE A 55 -2.75 -0.91 2.38
CA ILE A 55 -2.15 -0.48 3.65
C ILE A 55 -1.12 0.61 3.42
N ALA A 56 -0.23 0.45 2.43
CA ALA A 56 0.73 1.49 2.05
C ALA A 56 0.03 2.80 1.66
N ALA A 57 -1.04 2.70 0.84
CA ALA A 57 -1.76 3.87 0.34
C ALA A 57 -2.47 4.67 1.45
N PHE A 58 -3.24 4.01 2.32
CA PHE A 58 -3.92 4.74 3.40
C PHE A 58 -2.96 5.17 4.50
N SER A 59 -1.85 4.45 4.73
CA SER A 59 -0.85 4.84 5.74
C SER A 59 -0.20 6.16 5.36
N HIS A 60 0.18 6.32 4.08
CA HIS A 60 0.72 7.58 3.56
C HIS A 60 -0.32 8.71 3.61
N ARG A 61 -1.57 8.43 3.21
CA ARG A 61 -2.68 9.40 3.31
C ARG A 61 -2.88 9.93 4.74
N SER A 62 -2.57 9.11 5.73
CA SER A 62 -2.82 9.40 7.14
C SER A 62 -1.65 10.12 7.82
N MET A 63 -0.55 10.41 7.13
CA MET A 63 0.62 11.08 7.74
C MET A 63 0.29 12.42 8.39
N GLY A 64 -0.71 13.16 7.88
CA GLY A 64 -1.15 14.45 8.42
C GLY A 64 -2.07 14.35 9.64
N VAL A 65 -2.50 13.15 10.03
CA VAL A 65 -3.45 12.93 11.13
C VAL A 65 -2.74 12.31 12.33
N ARG A 66 -3.03 12.83 13.52
CA ARG A 66 -2.51 12.29 14.77
C ARG A 66 -3.43 11.18 15.28
N ASP A 67 -2.84 10.03 15.63
CA ASP A 67 -3.54 8.88 16.23
C ASP A 67 -4.78 8.42 15.44
N GLY A 68 -4.73 8.54 14.10
CA GLY A 68 -5.85 8.20 13.24
C GLY A 68 -5.43 7.78 11.84
N ILE A 69 -6.34 7.06 11.17
CA ILE A 69 -6.21 6.59 9.79
C ILE A 69 -7.33 7.20 8.96
N VAL A 70 -6.95 7.85 7.86
CA VAL A 70 -7.86 8.46 6.89
C VAL A 70 -8.24 7.42 5.85
N LEU A 71 -9.52 7.05 5.81
CA LEU A 71 -10.08 6.19 4.78
C LEU A 71 -10.15 6.92 3.44
N ALA A 72 -10.28 6.17 2.36
CA ALA A 72 -10.45 6.76 1.03
C ALA A 72 -11.76 7.55 0.86
N THR A 73 -12.75 7.33 1.73
CA THR A 73 -13.97 8.13 1.82
C THR A 73 -13.74 9.51 2.45
N GLY A 74 -12.56 9.76 3.05
CA GLY A 74 -12.25 10.96 3.82
C GLY A 74 -12.58 10.85 5.32
N VAL A 75 -13.27 9.78 5.74
CA VAL A 75 -13.55 9.51 7.15
C VAL A 75 -12.26 9.14 7.88
N THR A 76 -12.07 9.66 9.08
CA THR A 76 -10.93 9.32 9.93
C THR A 76 -11.37 8.36 11.03
N ILE A 77 -10.72 7.19 11.10
CA ILE A 77 -10.83 6.27 12.24
C ILE A 77 -9.75 6.64 13.25
N TYR A 78 -10.13 6.91 14.49
CA TYR A 78 -9.18 7.23 15.57
C TYR A 78 -8.84 6.00 16.40
N ARG A 79 -7.66 6.04 17.02
CA ARG A 79 -7.12 4.97 17.87
C ARG A 79 -8.11 4.44 18.91
N ASN A 80 -8.82 5.34 19.61
CA ASN A 80 -9.80 4.95 20.64
C ASN A 80 -10.96 4.13 20.05
N SER A 81 -11.46 4.50 18.86
CA SER A 81 -12.52 3.76 18.17
C SER A 81 -12.04 2.37 17.75
N ALA A 82 -10.80 2.26 17.25
CA ALA A 82 -10.20 0.98 16.89
C ALA A 82 -10.00 0.05 18.10
N GLN A 83 -9.64 0.61 19.26
CA GLN A 83 -9.56 -0.13 20.53
C GLN A 83 -10.91 -0.68 20.96
N GLN A 84 -11.98 0.13 20.90
CA GLN A 84 -13.34 -0.30 21.23
C GLN A 84 -13.86 -1.37 20.27
N ALA A 85 -13.44 -1.32 19.00
CA ALA A 85 -13.78 -2.32 17.98
C ALA A 85 -12.95 -3.62 18.08
N GLY A 86 -12.04 -3.75 19.05
CA GLY A 86 -11.22 -4.96 19.24
C GLY A 86 -10.04 -5.12 18.27
N VAL A 87 -9.78 -4.12 17.41
CA VAL A 87 -8.68 -4.14 16.42
C VAL A 87 -7.53 -3.19 16.80
N GLY A 88 -7.48 -2.75 18.06
CA GLY A 88 -6.49 -1.77 18.54
C GLY A 88 -5.04 -2.19 18.33
N MET A 89 -4.70 -3.47 18.50
CA MET A 89 -3.31 -3.95 18.35
C MET A 89 -2.79 -3.77 16.92
N ILE A 90 -3.55 -4.21 15.91
CA ILE A 90 -3.14 -4.08 14.51
C ILE A 90 -3.16 -2.61 14.06
N PHE A 91 -4.13 -1.83 14.56
CA PHE A 91 -4.21 -0.39 14.31
C PHE A 91 -2.98 0.35 14.85
N ASP A 92 -2.54 0.02 16.06
CA ASP A 92 -1.34 0.61 16.66
C ASP A 92 -0.07 0.25 15.89
N ARG A 93 0.03 -0.99 15.40
CA ARG A 93 1.16 -1.40 14.53
C ARG A 93 1.19 -0.59 13.24
N VAL A 94 0.06 -0.41 12.58
CA VAL A 94 -0.03 0.45 11.38
C VAL A 94 0.39 1.89 11.70
N LEU A 95 -0.11 2.47 12.78
CA LEU A 95 0.24 3.84 13.17
C LEU A 95 1.74 4.00 13.46
N THR A 96 2.34 3.06 14.19
CA THR A 96 3.70 3.17 14.70
C THR A 96 4.76 2.71 13.69
N GLU A 97 4.52 1.60 12.98
CA GLU A 97 5.47 1.00 12.05
C GLU A 97 5.39 1.63 10.64
N LEU A 98 4.23 2.17 10.25
CA LEU A 98 4.01 2.76 8.93
C LEU A 98 3.75 4.26 8.99
N VAL A 99 2.61 4.71 9.52
CA VAL A 99 2.19 6.13 9.44
C VAL A 99 3.24 7.06 10.04
N THR A 100 3.70 6.74 11.26
CA THR A 100 4.71 7.53 11.96
C THR A 100 6.03 7.51 11.22
N LYS A 101 6.47 6.35 10.72
CA LYS A 101 7.75 6.24 10.01
C LYS A 101 7.76 6.95 8.66
N MET A 102 6.64 6.89 7.93
CA MET A 102 6.45 7.65 6.69
C MET A 102 6.41 9.16 6.96
N ARG A 103 5.72 9.60 8.03
CA ARG A 103 5.68 11.00 8.45
C ARG A 103 7.05 11.53 8.86
N ASP A 104 7.76 10.81 9.72
CA ASP A 104 9.06 11.23 10.26
C ASP A 104 10.11 11.40 9.15
N MET A 105 10.05 10.55 8.11
CA MET A 105 10.93 10.67 6.94
C MET A 105 10.37 11.57 5.83
N GLN A 106 9.21 12.19 6.04
CA GLN A 106 8.51 13.01 5.06
C GLN A 106 8.42 12.31 3.70
N MET A 107 7.96 11.06 3.70
CA MET A 107 7.86 10.26 2.48
C MET A 107 6.96 10.95 1.45
N ASP A 108 7.46 11.16 0.24
CA ASP A 108 6.69 11.80 -0.81
C ASP A 108 5.84 10.78 -1.61
N LYS A 109 5.03 11.29 -2.55
CA LYS A 109 4.15 10.45 -3.38
C LYS A 109 4.90 9.61 -4.41
N THR A 110 6.06 10.07 -4.88
CA THR A 110 6.90 9.35 -5.84
C THR A 110 7.52 8.14 -5.15
N GLU A 111 8.07 8.32 -3.96
CA GLU A 111 8.64 7.25 -3.13
C GLU A 111 7.59 6.21 -2.77
N LEU A 112 6.40 6.65 -2.35
CA LEU A 112 5.26 5.76 -2.14
C LEU A 112 4.92 4.97 -3.40
N GLY A 113 4.87 5.65 -4.56
CA GLY A 113 4.61 5.04 -5.86
C GLY A 113 5.59 3.91 -6.15
N CYS A 114 6.90 4.16 -5.99
CA CYS A 114 7.94 3.16 -6.15
C CYS A 114 7.80 1.99 -5.18
N LEU A 115 7.56 2.24 -3.87
CA LEU A 115 7.34 1.17 -2.90
C LEU A 115 6.13 0.30 -3.26
N ARG A 116 5.03 0.91 -3.69
CA ARG A 116 3.85 0.19 -4.16
C ARG A 116 4.15 -0.61 -5.44
N SER A 117 4.92 -0.08 -6.37
CA SER A 117 5.35 -0.83 -7.56
C SER A 117 6.28 -2.01 -7.21
N ILE A 118 7.17 -1.87 -6.22
CA ILE A 118 7.98 -2.97 -5.71
C ILE A 118 7.10 -4.08 -5.13
N ILE A 119 6.07 -3.73 -4.35
CA ILE A 119 5.10 -4.68 -3.82
C ILE A 119 4.34 -5.37 -4.95
N LEU A 120 3.85 -4.60 -5.93
CA LEU A 120 3.09 -5.10 -7.07
C LEU A 120 3.89 -6.12 -7.91
N PHE A 121 5.13 -5.81 -8.24
CA PHE A 121 5.98 -6.68 -9.06
C PHE A 121 6.63 -7.76 -8.20
N ASN A 122 5.85 -8.69 -7.66
CA ASN A 122 6.35 -9.77 -6.80
C ASN A 122 6.63 -11.08 -7.57
N PRO A 123 7.90 -11.40 -7.90
CA PRO A 123 8.23 -12.61 -8.65
C PRO A 123 8.07 -13.88 -7.80
N SER A 124 7.99 -13.77 -6.47
CA SER A 124 7.81 -14.93 -5.58
C SER A 124 6.38 -15.49 -5.58
N VAL A 125 5.46 -14.86 -6.31
CA VAL A 125 4.07 -15.30 -6.40
C VAL A 125 3.99 -16.59 -7.22
N ARG A 126 3.47 -17.65 -6.60
CA ARG A 126 3.36 -18.97 -7.24
C ARG A 126 2.36 -18.94 -8.39
N GLY A 127 2.77 -19.45 -9.54
CA GLY A 127 1.92 -19.58 -10.73
C GLY A 127 2.10 -18.47 -11.78
N LEU A 128 3.04 -17.54 -11.56
CA LEU A 128 3.40 -16.56 -12.57
C LEU A 128 3.98 -17.25 -13.82
N LYS A 129 3.53 -16.82 -14.99
CA LYS A 129 4.06 -17.26 -16.29
C LYS A 129 5.33 -16.48 -16.65
N SER A 130 5.37 -15.19 -16.32
CA SER A 130 6.45 -14.26 -16.66
C SER A 130 7.29 -13.85 -15.44
N GLN A 131 7.71 -14.81 -14.60
CA GLN A 131 8.43 -14.52 -13.35
C GLN A 131 9.70 -13.66 -13.56
N ALA A 132 10.51 -13.98 -14.57
CA ALA A 132 11.74 -13.23 -14.88
C ALA A 132 11.45 -11.79 -15.34
N GLU A 133 10.35 -11.58 -16.07
CA GLU A 133 9.92 -10.24 -16.48
C GLU A 133 9.47 -9.42 -15.27
N VAL A 134 8.67 -10.02 -14.36
CA VAL A 134 8.25 -9.39 -13.11
C VAL A 134 9.45 -9.01 -12.24
N GLU A 135 10.44 -9.89 -12.13
CA GLU A 135 11.68 -9.61 -11.42
C GLU A 135 12.46 -8.43 -12.05
N SER A 136 12.63 -8.43 -13.36
CA SER A 136 13.27 -7.32 -14.08
C SER A 136 12.54 -5.99 -13.89
N LEU A 137 11.20 -6.00 -13.91
CA LEU A 137 10.40 -4.81 -13.64
C LEU A 137 10.62 -4.31 -12.21
N ARG A 138 10.66 -5.20 -11.21
CA ARG A 138 10.97 -4.83 -9.83
C ARG A 138 12.37 -4.23 -9.70
N GLU A 139 13.39 -4.81 -10.35
CA GLU A 139 14.76 -4.28 -10.36
C GLU A 139 14.85 -2.87 -10.96
N LYS A 140 14.14 -2.62 -12.07
CA LYS A 140 14.04 -1.27 -12.65
C LYS A 140 13.45 -0.26 -11.67
N VAL A 141 12.44 -0.67 -10.89
CA VAL A 141 11.86 0.21 -9.85
C VAL A 141 12.84 0.45 -8.71
N TYR A 142 13.63 -0.54 -8.28
CA TYR A 142 14.71 -0.32 -7.30
C TYR A 142 15.71 0.71 -7.79
N ALA A 143 16.25 0.54 -9.01
CA ALA A 143 17.21 1.48 -9.59
C ALA A 143 16.61 2.89 -9.73
N THR A 144 15.35 2.99 -10.15
CA THR A 144 14.64 4.27 -10.26
C THR A 144 14.49 4.96 -8.91
N LEU A 145 14.11 4.22 -7.87
CA LEU A 145 13.95 4.78 -6.53
C LEU A 145 15.28 5.19 -5.91
N GLU A 146 16.32 4.39 -6.08
CA GLU A 146 17.67 4.70 -5.61
C GLU A 146 18.15 6.01 -6.25
N GLU A 147 18.05 6.11 -7.57
CA GLU A 147 18.42 7.33 -8.31
C GLU A 147 17.59 8.53 -7.88
N TYR A 148 16.27 8.36 -7.74
CA TYR A 148 15.38 9.42 -7.27
C TYR A 148 15.84 9.96 -5.92
N THR A 149 16.06 9.09 -4.92
CA THR A 149 16.49 9.52 -3.59
C THR A 149 17.86 10.19 -3.59
N ARG A 150 18.78 9.74 -4.46
CA ARG A 150 20.11 10.35 -4.62
C ARG A 150 20.02 11.78 -5.15
N LEU A 151 19.09 12.03 -6.08
CA LEU A 151 18.88 13.34 -6.70
C LEU A 151 18.08 14.30 -5.82
N THR A 152 17.03 13.82 -5.14
CA THR A 152 16.11 14.68 -4.36
C THR A 152 16.51 14.83 -2.89
N HIS A 153 17.25 13.86 -2.33
CA HIS A 153 17.72 13.87 -0.94
C HIS A 153 19.23 13.59 -0.83
N PRO A 154 20.11 14.41 -1.48
CA PRO A 154 21.56 14.16 -1.49
C PRO A 154 22.22 14.19 -0.09
N GLN A 155 21.56 14.80 0.90
CA GLN A 155 22.01 14.86 2.29
C GLN A 155 21.60 13.63 3.13
N GLU A 156 20.80 12.72 2.56
CA GLU A 156 20.32 11.51 3.24
C GLU A 156 20.77 10.23 2.49
N PRO A 157 22.07 9.88 2.50
CA PRO A 157 22.59 8.76 1.70
C PRO A 157 21.97 7.40 2.04
N GLY A 158 21.39 7.24 3.24
CA GLY A 158 20.69 6.04 3.65
C GLY A 158 19.18 6.01 3.32
N ARG A 159 18.64 7.01 2.63
CA ARG A 159 17.19 7.16 2.43
C ARG A 159 16.57 6.00 1.65
N PHE A 160 17.21 5.58 0.56
CA PHE A 160 16.79 4.40 -0.22
C PHE A 160 16.60 3.17 0.67
N ALA A 161 17.62 2.81 1.45
CA ALA A 161 17.55 1.69 2.37
C ALA A 161 16.45 1.87 3.43
N LYS A 162 16.30 3.07 4.00
CA LYS A 162 15.24 3.37 4.99
C LYS A 162 13.84 3.17 4.41
N LEU A 163 13.61 3.54 3.14
CA LEU A 163 12.34 3.31 2.44
C LEU A 163 12.08 1.81 2.27
N LEU A 164 13.09 1.04 1.82
CA LEU A 164 12.94 -0.41 1.64
C LEU A 164 12.67 -1.14 2.97
N LEU A 165 13.18 -0.64 4.09
CA LEU A 165 12.89 -1.16 5.43
C LEU A 165 11.43 -0.97 5.87
N ARG A 166 10.58 -0.30 5.08
CA ARG A 166 9.12 -0.28 5.31
C ARG A 166 8.41 -1.53 4.80
N LEU A 167 8.99 -2.21 3.80
CA LEU A 167 8.37 -3.40 3.17
C LEU A 167 8.18 -4.58 4.14
N PRO A 168 9.12 -4.91 5.05
CA PRO A 168 8.91 -6.00 6.01
C PRO A 168 7.75 -5.74 6.97
N ALA A 169 7.56 -4.50 7.41
CA ALA A 169 6.44 -4.12 8.27
C ALA A 169 5.10 -4.26 7.52
N LEU A 170 5.04 -3.82 6.26
CA LEU A 170 3.85 -3.99 5.41
C LEU A 170 3.45 -5.46 5.23
N ARG A 171 4.42 -6.37 5.09
CA ARG A 171 4.16 -7.82 4.97
C ARG A 171 3.72 -8.48 6.26
N SER A 172 4.07 -7.90 7.41
CA SER A 172 3.82 -8.47 8.73
C SER A 172 2.50 -8.00 9.35
N ILE A 173 1.95 -6.88 8.86
CA ILE A 173 0.66 -6.32 9.24
C ILE A 173 -0.42 -7.01 8.41
#